data_AF-A0A7X9RY07-F1
#
_entry.id   AF-A0A7X9RY07-F1
#
_cell.length_a   1.000
_cell.length_b   1.000
_cell.length_c   1.000
_cell.angle_alpha   90.00
_cell.angle_beta   90.00
_cell.angle_gamma   90.00
#
_symmetry.space_group_name_H-M   'P 1'
#
loop_
_entity.id
_entity.type
_entity.pdbx_description
1 polymer ?
#
loop_
_entity_poly.entity_id
_entity_poly.type
_entity_poly.pdbx_seq_one_letter_code
_entity_poly.pdbx_strand_id
1 'polypeptide(L)'
;MDILKAATDWGRAEAFSISFFILFGIVFIVTGLGFWQLGKTEFARAFIYPVSIAGIFLLVSGLGLFFSNKARVGGFESAYQQDSTAFVASEIERVDKTIATYQTAAFKVFPAIAIIGALLIMFMQKPVWQATGVAVVVTMMVFMVIDSNAKARLEDYKVELDAFASNQK
;
A
#
# COMPACT_ATOMS: atom_id res chain seq x y z
N MET A 1 -8.83 -27.80 -6.62
CA MET A 1 -7.99 -26.60 -6.49
C MET A 1 -7.07 -26.79 -5.31
N ASP A 2 -5.81 -26.42 -5.45
CA ASP A 2 -4.86 -26.39 -4.34
C ASP A 2 -4.92 -24.99 -3.68
N ILE A 3 -5.74 -24.88 -2.64
CA ILE A 3 -5.98 -23.59 -1.96
C ILE A 3 -4.74 -23.09 -1.21
N LEU A 4 -3.86 -24.01 -0.79
CA LEU A 4 -2.57 -23.66 -0.18
C LEU A 4 -1.65 -23.03 -1.21
N LYS A 5 -1.63 -23.56 -2.43
CA LYS A 5 -0.91 -22.95 -3.56
C LYS A 5 -1.49 -21.57 -3.89
N ALA A 6 -2.82 -21.44 -4.00
CA ALA A 6 -3.48 -20.16 -4.24
C ALA A 6 -3.13 -19.09 -3.18
N ALA A 7 -3.19 -19.46 -1.90
CA ALA A 7 -2.82 -18.59 -0.78
C ALA A 7 -1.35 -18.14 -0.86
N THR A 8 -0.46 -19.07 -1.22
CA THR A 8 0.98 -18.79 -1.34
C THR A 8 1.28 -17.89 -2.55
N ASP A 9 0.64 -18.14 -3.69
CA ASP A 9 0.79 -17.35 -4.91
C ASP A 9 0.24 -15.93 -4.71
N TRP A 10 -0.92 -15.80 -4.05
CA TRP A 10 -1.44 -14.50 -3.61
C TRP A 10 -0.45 -13.79 -2.68
N GLY A 11 0.11 -14.48 -1.68
CA GLY A 11 1.10 -13.91 -0.78
C GLY A 11 2.35 -13.39 -1.49
N ARG A 12 2.79 -14.05 -2.57
CA ARG A 12 3.89 -13.55 -3.44
C ARG A 12 3.46 -12.33 -4.25
N ALA A 13 2.25 -12.34 -4.81
CA ALA A 13 1.71 -11.19 -5.53
C ALA A 13 1.52 -9.97 -4.62
N GLU A 14 1.19 -10.18 -3.35
CA GLU A 14 1.14 -9.11 -2.35
C GLU A 14 2.52 -8.52 -2.10
N ALA A 15 3.56 -9.36 -1.98
CA ALA A 15 4.94 -8.90 -1.85
C ALA A 15 5.40 -8.05 -3.05
N PHE A 16 4.93 -8.36 -4.26
CA PHE A 16 5.15 -7.53 -5.44
C PHE A 16 4.52 -6.14 -5.30
N SER A 17 3.28 -6.05 -4.82
CA SER A 17 2.62 -4.76 -4.51
C SER A 17 3.42 -3.95 -3.49
N ILE A 18 3.86 -4.61 -2.43
CA ILE A 18 4.65 -4.01 -1.35
C ILE A 18 5.98 -3.44 -1.87
N SER A 19 6.59 -4.07 -2.87
CA SER A 19 7.85 -3.61 -3.46
C SER A 19 7.73 -2.21 -4.08
N PHE A 20 6.54 -1.81 -4.56
CA PHE A 20 6.32 -0.46 -5.09
C PHE A 20 6.35 0.59 -3.98
N PHE A 21 5.85 0.30 -2.78
CA PHE A 21 5.98 1.22 -1.64
C PHE A 21 7.46 1.49 -1.32
N ILE A 22 8.28 0.44 -1.32
CA ILE A 22 9.71 0.56 -1.09
C ILE A 22 10.37 1.36 -2.22
N LEU A 23 10.06 1.04 -3.47
CA LEU A 23 10.59 1.72 -4.65
C LEU A 23 10.28 3.23 -4.61
N PHE A 24 9.01 3.61 -4.47
CA PHE A 24 8.61 5.02 -4.41
C PHE A 24 9.19 5.72 -3.17
N GLY A 25 9.30 5.00 -2.06
CA GLY A 25 9.99 5.50 -0.87
C GLY A 25 11.46 5.88 -1.16
N ILE A 26 12.22 4.99 -1.82
CA ILE A 26 13.61 5.28 -2.24
C ILE A 26 13.64 6.48 -3.20
N VAL A 27 12.77 6.49 -4.21
CA VAL A 27 12.71 7.58 -5.20
C VAL A 27 12.46 8.93 -4.51
N PHE A 28 11.55 8.97 -3.53
CA PHE A 28 11.27 10.17 -2.75
C PHE A 28 12.49 10.62 -1.93
N ILE A 29 13.18 9.70 -1.26
CA ILE A 29 14.40 10.04 -0.50
C ILE A 29 15.49 10.58 -1.41
N VAL A 30 15.75 9.92 -2.54
CA VAL A 30 16.72 10.39 -3.54
C VAL A 30 16.33 11.77 -4.08
N THR A 31 15.04 12.00 -4.30
CA THR A 31 14.53 13.31 -4.75
C THR A 31 14.75 14.39 -3.68
N GLY A 32 14.49 14.10 -2.41
CA GLY A 32 14.75 15.00 -1.29
C GLY A 32 16.23 15.35 -1.15
N LEU A 33 17.12 14.36 -1.27
CA LEU A 33 18.58 14.56 -1.28
C LEU A 33 19.04 15.36 -2.51
N GLY A 34 18.45 15.11 -3.68
CA GLY A 34 18.71 15.87 -4.89
C GLY A 34 18.36 17.36 -4.74
N PHE A 35 17.20 17.66 -4.14
CA PHE A 35 16.84 19.04 -3.81
C PHE A 35 17.75 19.65 -2.75
N TRP A 36 18.25 18.87 -1.80
CA TRP A 36 19.22 19.36 -0.81
C TRP A 36 20.56 19.74 -1.44
N GLN A 37 21.09 18.91 -2.35
CA GLN A 37 22.39 19.14 -2.97
C GLN A 37 22.35 20.18 -4.12
N LEU A 38 21.28 20.17 -4.93
CA LEU A 38 21.18 20.97 -6.16
C LEU A 38 20.19 22.14 -6.05
N GLY A 39 19.34 22.17 -5.00
CA GLY A 39 18.31 23.18 -4.80
C GLY A 39 18.86 24.53 -4.40
N LYS A 40 18.96 25.43 -5.38
CA LYS A 40 19.40 26.83 -5.17
C LYS A 40 18.25 27.80 -4.90
N THR A 41 17.03 27.45 -5.31
CA THR A 41 15.84 28.30 -5.14
C THR A 41 15.14 28.00 -3.81
N GLU A 42 14.42 28.99 -3.27
CA GLU A 42 13.59 28.79 -2.07
C GLU A 42 12.54 27.70 -2.28
N PHE A 43 11.97 27.62 -3.49
CA PHE A 43 10.99 26.61 -3.86
C PHE A 43 11.59 25.20 -3.89
N ALA A 44 12.79 25.01 -4.45
CA ALA A 44 13.45 23.71 -4.45
C ALA A 44 13.76 23.23 -3.02
N ARG A 45 14.24 24.13 -2.16
CA ARG A 45 14.54 23.81 -0.75
C ARG A 45 13.29 23.45 0.05
N ALA A 46 12.14 24.03 -0.30
CA ALA A 46 10.86 23.71 0.33
C ALA A 46 10.42 22.25 0.13
N PHE A 47 10.87 21.55 -0.91
CA PHE A 47 10.55 20.13 -1.15
C PHE A 47 11.36 19.15 -0.31
N ILE A 48 12.50 19.58 0.26
CA ILE A 48 13.42 18.67 0.96
C ILE A 48 12.68 17.91 2.07
N TYR A 49 12.02 18.63 2.99
CA TYR A 49 11.33 17.98 4.11
C TYR A 49 10.08 17.22 3.69
N PRO A 50 9.11 17.80 2.95
CA PRO A 50 7.87 17.09 2.63
C PRO A 50 8.10 15.80 1.84
N VAL A 51 9.00 15.82 0.84
CA VAL A 51 9.29 14.65 0.02
C VAL A 51 10.10 13.62 0.81
N SER A 52 11.07 14.03 1.64
CA SER A 52 11.83 13.09 2.46
C SER A 52 10.96 12.41 3.51
N ILE A 53 10.07 13.16 4.18
CA ILE A 53 9.14 12.60 5.17
C ILE A 53 8.19 11.61 4.50
N ALA A 54 7.61 11.97 3.35
CA ALA A 54 6.77 11.06 2.58
C ALA A 54 7.55 9.80 2.13
N GLY A 55 8.81 9.95 1.71
CA GLY A 55 9.68 8.83 1.35
C GLY A 55 9.93 7.88 2.53
N ILE A 56 10.27 8.42 3.71
CA ILE A 56 10.44 7.63 4.94
C ILE A 56 9.14 6.90 5.28
N PHE A 57 8.00 7.59 5.19
CA PHE A 57 6.69 7.00 5.47
C PHE A 57 6.36 5.82 4.55
N LEU A 58 6.61 5.96 3.24
CA LEU A 58 6.44 4.89 2.25
C LEU A 58 7.39 3.72 2.52
N LEU A 59 8.65 3.99 2.87
CA LEU A 59 9.64 2.95 3.21
C LEU A 59 9.23 2.16 4.45
N VAL A 60 8.87 2.84 5.53
CA VAL A 60 8.46 2.20 6.78
C VAL A 60 7.21 1.36 6.56
N SER A 61 6.23 1.89 5.82
CA SER A 61 5.01 1.16 5.48
C SER A 61 5.31 -0.07 4.63
N GLY A 62 6.12 0.08 3.57
CA GLY A 62 6.50 -1.01 2.68
C GLY A 62 7.29 -2.11 3.41
N LEU A 63 8.29 -1.76 4.21
CA LEU A 63 9.06 -2.73 4.99
C LEU A 63 8.19 -3.43 6.04
N GLY A 64 7.34 -2.68 6.75
CA GLY A 64 6.41 -3.25 7.73
C GLY A 64 5.49 -4.30 7.11
N LEU A 65 4.85 -3.94 5.99
CA LEU A 65 3.99 -4.87 5.24
C LEU A 65 4.78 -6.08 4.72
N PHE A 66 6.02 -5.89 4.27
CA PHE A 66 6.86 -6.98 3.77
C PHE A 66 7.14 -8.02 4.86
N PHE A 67 7.54 -7.60 6.06
CA PHE A 67 7.79 -8.51 7.17
C PHE A 67 6.53 -9.21 7.64
N SER A 68 5.41 -8.48 7.77
CA SER A 68 4.11 -9.05 8.13
C SER A 68 3.64 -10.09 7.10
N ASN A 69 3.78 -9.80 5.81
CA ASN A 69 3.41 -10.74 4.76
C ASN A 69 4.30 -11.98 4.76
N LYS A 70 5.61 -11.82 4.92
CA LYS A 70 6.56 -12.94 4.98
C LYS A 70 6.26 -13.87 6.17
N ALA A 71 6.02 -13.30 7.34
CA ALA A 71 5.67 -14.07 8.53
C ALA A 71 4.36 -14.85 8.33
N ARG A 72 3.35 -14.22 7.71
CA ARG A 72 2.06 -14.83 7.41
C ARG A 72 2.17 -16.00 6.43
N VAL A 73 2.82 -15.79 5.28
CA VAL A 73 2.96 -16.84 4.25
C VAL A 73 3.72 -18.06 4.79
N GLY A 74 4.70 -17.84 5.68
CA GLY A 74 5.42 -18.94 6.34
C GLY A 74 4.56 -19.82 7.26
N GLY A 75 3.41 -19.32 7.72
CA GLY A 75 2.49 -20.07 8.60
C GLY A 75 1.36 -20.80 7.85
N PHE A 76 1.17 -20.55 6.55
CA PHE A 76 0.04 -21.08 5.79
C PHE A 76 0.04 -22.61 5.70
N GLU A 77 1.19 -23.22 5.43
CA GLU A 77 1.27 -24.69 5.33
C GLU A 77 0.90 -25.36 6.64
N SER A 78 1.46 -24.89 7.77
CA SER A 78 1.14 -25.44 9.09
C SER A 78 -0.33 -25.26 9.46
N ALA A 79 -0.91 -24.08 9.20
CA ALA A 79 -2.30 -23.80 9.52
C ALA A 79 -3.25 -24.66 8.66
N TYR A 80 -2.94 -24.82 7.37
CA TYR A 80 -3.72 -25.63 6.45
C TYR A 80 -3.68 -27.13 6.80
N GLN A 81 -2.52 -27.65 7.17
CA GLN A 81 -2.36 -29.05 7.58
C GLN A 81 -3.01 -29.35 8.94
N GLN A 82 -3.09 -28.35 9.82
CA GLN A 82 -3.77 -28.51 11.11
C GLN A 82 -5.29 -28.57 10.95
N ASP A 83 -5.88 -27.63 10.21
CA ASP A 83 -7.31 -27.60 9.90
C ASP A 83 -7.58 -26.76 8.65
N SER A 84 -7.80 -27.45 7.52
CA SER A 84 -8.04 -26.81 6.23
C SER A 84 -9.33 -25.97 6.20
N THR A 85 -10.38 -26.40 6.90
CA THR A 85 -11.68 -25.73 6.89
C THR A 85 -11.62 -24.47 7.76
N ALA A 86 -11.00 -24.57 8.95
CA ALA A 86 -10.78 -23.42 9.83
C ALA A 86 -9.82 -22.40 9.20
N PHE A 87 -8.77 -22.85 8.50
CA PHE A 87 -7.88 -21.98 7.75
C PHE A 87 -8.65 -21.14 6.72
N VAL A 88 -9.44 -21.80 5.86
CA VAL A 88 -10.20 -21.12 4.80
C VAL A 88 -11.22 -20.14 5.38
N ALA A 89 -11.95 -20.53 6.44
CA ALA A 89 -12.91 -19.64 7.09
C ALA A 89 -12.23 -18.38 7.66
N SER A 90 -11.08 -18.55 8.34
CA SER A 90 -10.31 -17.43 8.88
C SER A 90 -9.75 -16.52 7.79
N GLU A 91 -9.35 -17.11 6.65
CA GLU A 91 -8.77 -16.35 5.54
C GLU A 91 -9.84 -15.57 4.77
N ILE A 92 -11.05 -16.11 4.62
CA ILE A 92 -12.19 -15.37 4.05
C ILE A 92 -12.52 -14.14 4.90
N GLU A 93 -12.62 -14.28 6.23
CA GLU A 93 -12.89 -13.15 7.14
C GLU A 93 -11.81 -12.06 7.01
N ARG A 94 -10.55 -12.47 6.94
CA ARG A 94 -9.42 -11.56 6.77
C ARG A 94 -9.49 -10.83 5.43
N VAL A 95 -9.70 -11.57 4.34
CA VAL A 95 -9.80 -11.07 2.98
C VAL A 95 -10.90 -10.02 2.89
N ASP A 96 -12.09 -10.30 3.44
CA ASP A 96 -13.22 -9.37 3.46
C ASP A 96 -12.90 -8.07 4.17
N LYS A 97 -12.29 -8.17 5.36
CA LYS A 97 -11.88 -6.99 6.13
C LYS A 97 -10.85 -6.15 5.36
N THR A 98 -9.88 -6.80 4.71
CA THR A 98 -8.84 -6.12 3.93
C THR A 98 -9.43 -5.45 2.67
N ILE A 99 -10.32 -6.12 1.94
CA ILE A 99 -11.02 -5.55 0.77
C ILE A 99 -11.81 -4.29 1.17
N ALA A 100 -12.60 -4.36 2.25
CA ALA A 100 -13.37 -3.22 2.74
C ALA A 100 -12.47 -2.04 3.15
N THR A 101 -11.32 -2.34 3.76
CA THR A 101 -10.31 -1.34 4.12
C THR A 101 -9.75 -0.68 2.87
N TYR A 102 -9.31 -1.44 1.87
CA TYR A 102 -8.80 -0.87 0.62
C TYR A 102 -9.87 -0.08 -0.13
N GLN A 103 -11.12 -0.54 -0.15
CA GLN A 103 -12.21 0.18 -0.79
C GLN A 103 -12.44 1.55 -0.15
N THR A 104 -12.38 1.63 1.18
CA THR A 104 -12.56 2.89 1.89
C THR A 104 -11.32 3.78 1.76
N ALA A 105 -10.14 3.22 1.94
CA ALA A 105 -8.89 3.96 1.89
C ALA A 105 -8.61 4.51 0.48
N ALA A 106 -8.54 3.64 -0.53
CA ALA A 106 -8.13 3.99 -1.88
C ALA A 106 -9.13 4.89 -2.61
N PHE A 107 -10.44 4.76 -2.34
CA PHE A 107 -11.47 5.48 -3.10
C PHE A 107 -12.19 6.57 -2.31
N LYS A 108 -11.92 6.74 -1.01
CA LYS A 108 -12.52 7.84 -0.22
C LYS A 108 -11.46 8.62 0.55
N VAL A 109 -10.63 7.94 1.35
CA VAL A 109 -9.69 8.61 2.25
C VAL A 109 -8.55 9.28 1.48
N PHE A 110 -7.84 8.54 0.63
CA PHE A 110 -6.72 9.11 -0.12
C PHE A 110 -7.15 10.22 -1.09
N PRO A 111 -8.26 10.09 -1.85
CA PRO A 111 -8.78 11.21 -2.64
C PRO A 111 -9.11 12.45 -1.80
N ALA A 112 -9.73 12.29 -0.62
CA ALA A 112 -10.05 13.41 0.25
C ALA A 112 -8.78 14.13 0.75
N ILE A 113 -7.75 13.38 1.14
CA ILE A 113 -6.45 13.94 1.55
C ILE A 113 -5.76 14.63 0.36
N ALA A 114 -5.83 14.05 -0.84
CA ALA A 114 -5.29 14.67 -2.05
C ALA A 114 -5.98 16.00 -2.37
N ILE A 115 -7.32 16.09 -2.19
CA ILE A 115 -8.06 17.36 -2.34
C ILE A 115 -7.54 18.40 -1.34
N ILE A 116 -7.32 18.03 -0.07
CA ILE A 116 -6.73 18.95 0.93
C ILE A 116 -5.34 19.41 0.48
N GLY A 117 -4.51 18.50 -0.04
CA GLY A 117 -3.21 18.83 -0.63
C GLY A 117 -3.33 19.82 -1.80
N ALA A 118 -4.30 19.62 -2.70
CA ALA A 118 -4.56 20.53 -3.80
C ALA A 118 -5.02 21.92 -3.32
N LEU A 119 -5.87 21.99 -2.30
CA LEU A 119 -6.28 23.26 -1.68
C LEU A 119 -5.08 23.99 -1.06
N LEU A 120 -4.15 23.27 -0.41
CA LEU A 120 -2.92 23.88 0.09
C LEU A 120 -2.09 24.50 -1.04
N ILE A 121 -2.00 23.85 -2.20
CA ILE A 121 -1.28 24.38 -3.37
C ILE A 121 -1.94 25.67 -3.88
N MET A 122 -3.27 25.67 -3.98
CA MET A 122 -4.05 26.76 -4.57
C MET A 122 -4.10 28.02 -3.69
N PHE A 123 -4.28 27.86 -2.38
CA PHE A 123 -4.58 28.98 -1.48
C PHE A 123 -3.38 29.47 -0.68
N MET A 124 -2.34 28.65 -0.49
CA MET A 124 -1.16 29.05 0.27
C MET A 124 -0.08 29.63 -0.63
N GLN A 125 0.41 30.82 -0.30
CA GLN A 125 1.40 31.53 -1.13
C GLN A 125 2.85 31.22 -0.77
N LYS A 126 3.11 30.66 0.43
CA LYS A 126 4.50 30.34 0.83
C LYS A 126 4.95 29.03 0.16
N PRO A 127 6.18 28.99 -0.41
CA PRO A 127 6.74 27.80 -1.05
C PRO A 127 6.63 26.49 -0.25
N VAL A 128 6.83 26.56 1.07
CA VAL A 128 6.74 25.39 1.96
C VAL A 128 5.37 24.73 1.94
N TRP A 129 4.29 25.52 1.94
CA TRP A 129 2.93 24.99 1.92
C TRP A 129 2.58 24.39 0.57
N GLN A 130 2.99 25.03 -0.52
CA GLN A 130 2.78 24.51 -1.87
C GLN A 130 3.56 23.22 -2.10
N ALA A 131 4.84 23.17 -1.71
CA ALA A 131 5.65 21.96 -1.78
C ALA A 131 5.07 20.81 -0.94
N THR A 132 4.55 21.12 0.25
CA THR A 132 3.84 20.16 1.10
C THR A 132 2.58 19.64 0.42
N GLY A 133 1.75 20.53 -0.13
CA GLY A 133 0.55 20.15 -0.86
C GLY A 133 0.86 19.24 -2.05
N VAL A 134 1.90 19.56 -2.83
CA VAL A 134 2.36 18.70 -3.95
C VAL A 134 2.81 17.34 -3.45
N ALA A 135 3.65 17.29 -2.40
CA ALA A 135 4.12 16.02 -1.84
C ALA A 135 2.95 15.15 -1.36
N VAL A 136 1.96 15.74 -0.67
CA VAL A 136 0.75 15.05 -0.23
C VAL A 136 -0.03 14.47 -1.40
N VAL A 137 -0.31 15.28 -2.45
CA VAL A 137 -1.05 14.82 -3.63
C VAL A 137 -0.33 13.65 -4.28
N VAL A 138 0.97 13.77 -4.56
CA VAL A 138 1.73 12.71 -5.23
C VAL A 138 1.76 11.44 -4.37
N THR A 139 1.98 11.56 -3.07
CA THR A 139 1.96 10.39 -2.16
C THR A 139 0.60 9.70 -2.16
N MET A 140 -0.52 10.44 -2.09
CA MET A 140 -1.85 9.85 -2.14
C MET A 140 -2.11 9.14 -3.47
N MET A 141 -1.64 9.70 -4.60
CA MET A 141 -1.74 9.03 -5.90
C MET A 141 -0.98 7.71 -5.93
N VAL A 142 0.23 7.65 -5.34
CA VAL A 142 1.01 6.41 -5.22
C VAL A 142 0.23 5.36 -4.41
N PHE A 143 -0.31 5.72 -3.25
CA PHE A 143 -1.13 4.82 -2.44
C PHE A 143 -2.34 4.29 -3.22
N MET A 144 -3.08 5.16 -3.90
CA MET A 144 -4.25 4.77 -4.68
C MET A 144 -3.91 3.77 -5.79
N VAL A 145 -2.81 3.98 -6.52
CA VAL A 145 -2.38 3.06 -7.58
C VAL A 145 -2.04 1.69 -7.01
N ILE A 146 -1.30 1.63 -5.91
CA ILE A 146 -0.87 0.35 -5.33
C ILE A 146 -2.06 -0.39 -4.71
N ASP A 147 -2.84 0.29 -3.87
CA ASP A 147 -3.92 -0.32 -3.08
C ASP A 147 -5.12 -0.73 -3.94
N SER A 148 -5.44 0.01 -5.01
CA SER A 148 -6.49 -0.40 -5.95
C SER A 148 -6.13 -1.71 -6.67
N ASN A 149 -4.87 -1.90 -7.04
CA ASN A 149 -4.39 -3.12 -7.67
C ASN A 149 -4.26 -4.28 -6.66
N ALA A 150 -3.84 -4.00 -5.43
CA ALA A 150 -3.81 -5.00 -4.36
C ALA A 150 -5.23 -5.48 -4.04
N LYS A 151 -6.21 -4.57 -3.98
CA LYS A 151 -7.63 -4.91 -3.83
C LYS A 151 -8.13 -5.84 -4.93
N ALA A 152 -7.88 -5.52 -6.20
CA ALA A 152 -8.36 -6.34 -7.32
C ALA A 152 -7.82 -7.78 -7.25
N ARG A 153 -6.51 -7.95 -6.99
CA ARG A 153 -5.91 -9.29 -6.79
C ARG A 153 -6.49 -10.04 -5.59
N LEU A 154 -6.82 -9.31 -4.53
CA LEU A 154 -7.42 -9.88 -3.34
C LEU A 154 -8.87 -10.32 -3.57
N GLU A 155 -9.62 -9.59 -4.41
CA GLU A 155 -10.96 -9.99 -4.87
C GLU A 155 -10.92 -11.27 -5.70
N ASP A 156 -9.95 -11.42 -6.61
CA ASP A 156 -9.74 -12.65 -7.38
C ASP A 156 -9.43 -13.84 -6.46
N TYR A 157 -8.54 -13.64 -5.47
CA TYR A 157 -8.22 -14.67 -4.49
C TYR A 157 -9.43 -15.04 -3.61
N LYS A 158 -10.30 -14.08 -3.28
CA LYS A 158 -11.54 -14.35 -2.55
C LYS A 158 -12.45 -15.32 -3.31
N VAL A 159 -12.60 -15.14 -4.62
CA VAL A 159 -13.43 -16.04 -5.46
C VAL A 159 -12.92 -17.48 -5.36
N GLU A 160 -11.61 -17.68 -5.33
CA GLU A 160 -11.01 -19.01 -5.16
C GLU A 160 -11.30 -19.62 -3.78
N LEU A 161 -11.24 -18.80 -2.72
CA LEU A 161 -11.58 -19.23 -1.35
C LEU A 161 -13.06 -19.63 -1.22
N ASP A 162 -13.97 -18.82 -1.76
CA ASP A 162 -15.42 -19.06 -1.70
C ASP A 162 -15.81 -20.33 -2.48
N ALA A 163 -15.17 -20.57 -3.63
CA ALA A 163 -15.35 -21.79 -4.42
C ALA A 163 -14.89 -23.04 -3.65
N PHE A 164 -13.76 -22.96 -2.94
CA PHE A 164 -13.27 -24.06 -2.11
C PHE A 164 -14.21 -24.32 -0.91
N ALA A 165 -14.61 -23.27 -0.19
CA ALA A 165 -15.52 -23.38 0.95
C ALA A 165 -16.88 -23.99 0.55
N SER A 166 -17.37 -23.69 -0.66
CA SER A 166 -18.61 -24.25 -1.19
C SER A 166 -18.51 -25.75 -1.52
N ASN A 167 -17.33 -26.23 -1.94
CA ASN A 167 -17.08 -27.64 -2.25
C ASN A 167 -16.87 -28.53 -1.00
N GLN A 168 -16.71 -27.91 0.18
CA GLN A 168 -16.58 -28.64 1.45
C GLN A 168 -17.90 -28.78 2.23
N LYS A 169 -18.99 -28.16 1.74
CA LYS A 169 -20.36 -28.33 2.26
C LYS A 169 -21.06 -29.50 1.58
#